data_AF-A0A847GZQ2-F1
#
_entry.id   AF-A0A847GZQ2-F1
#
_cell.length_a   1.000
_cell.length_b   1.000
_cell.length_c   1.000
_cell.angle_alpha   90.00
_cell.angle_beta   90.00
_cell.angle_gamma   90.00
#
_symmetry.space_group_name_H-M   'P 1'
#
loop_
_entity.id
_entity.type
_entity.pdbx_description
1 polymer ?
#
loop_
_entity_poly.entity_id
_entity_poly.type
_entity_poly.pdbx_seq_one_letter_code
_entity_poly.pdbx_strand_id
1 'polypeptide(L)'
;MTAKEPVLLTVLIETASLRWYVAGIRLAGEPLPLLRSEAGNLSPYQGLPLDEQVSFLRHRLSGVLQRGCDRLWGREKKPCQIVFVADGPFAQAAPELTRRVAEHFVEWMTRPTVVFFTCPDGFAAGGKPVLQTEAGELDAALRQALDAGLPPLLAARAQPDAWELAPTKTPA
;
A
#
# COMPACT_ATOMS: atom_id res chain seq x y z
N MET A 1 -3.00 30.27 5.17
CA MET A 1 -3.20 28.80 5.16
C MET A 1 -1.85 28.16 5.02
N THR A 2 -1.37 27.47 6.05
CA THR A 2 -0.09 26.74 6.01
C THR A 2 -0.22 25.61 4.99
N ALA A 3 0.74 25.50 4.07
CA ALA A 3 0.74 24.41 3.11
C ALA A 3 0.90 23.08 3.86
N LYS A 4 0.05 22.08 3.54
CA LYS A 4 0.17 20.74 4.12
C LYS A 4 1.48 20.10 3.69
N GLU A 5 2.12 19.39 4.60
CA GLU A 5 3.39 18.70 4.33
C GLU A 5 3.16 17.55 3.31
N PRO A 6 3.92 17.50 2.21
CA PRO A 6 3.82 16.41 1.23
C PRO A 6 4.43 15.12 1.79
N VAL A 7 3.73 14.00 1.58
CA VAL A 7 4.20 12.66 1.96
C VAL A 7 3.88 11.63 0.88
N LEU A 8 4.60 10.52 0.86
CA LEU A 8 4.22 9.34 0.08
C LEU A 8 3.14 8.59 0.86
N LEU A 9 1.95 8.39 0.28
CA LEU A 9 0.96 7.47 0.86
C LEU A 9 1.31 6.06 0.39
N THR A 10 1.78 5.23 1.33
CA THR A 10 2.30 3.89 1.03
C THR A 10 1.36 2.83 1.57
N VAL A 11 0.92 1.92 0.71
CA VAL A 11 0.12 0.75 1.06
C VAL A 11 1.00 -0.49 0.96
N LEU A 12 1.16 -1.20 2.07
CA LEU A 12 1.82 -2.51 2.09
C LEU A 12 0.76 -3.61 2.03
N ILE A 13 0.97 -4.60 1.17
CA ILE A 13 0.09 -5.75 1.00
C ILE A 13 0.87 -7.00 1.38
N GLU A 14 0.44 -7.68 2.43
CA GLU A 14 0.91 -9.01 2.79
C GLU A 14 0.03 -10.04 2.09
N THR A 15 0.52 -10.60 0.99
CA THR A 15 -0.22 -11.56 0.17
C THR A 15 -0.40 -12.91 0.87
N ALA A 16 0.54 -13.31 1.74
CA ALA A 16 0.44 -14.56 2.49
C ALA A 16 -0.60 -14.50 3.63
N SER A 17 -0.66 -13.38 4.37
CA SER A 17 -1.59 -13.17 5.48
C SER A 17 -2.90 -12.49 5.05
N LEU A 18 -2.99 -12.06 3.79
CA LEU A 18 -4.13 -11.37 3.20
C LEU A 18 -4.47 -10.09 3.97
N ARG A 19 -3.43 -9.37 4.41
CA ARG A 19 -3.51 -8.16 5.21
C ARG A 19 -2.98 -6.97 4.41
N TRP A 20 -3.47 -5.79 4.75
CA TRP A 20 -2.91 -4.54 4.26
C TRP A 20 -2.53 -3.60 5.42
N TYR A 21 -1.57 -2.74 5.14
CA TYR A 21 -1.17 -1.61 5.96
C TYR A 21 -1.20 -0.36 5.11
N VAL A 22 -1.50 0.78 5.70
CA VAL A 22 -1.34 2.09 5.05
C VAL A 22 -0.61 3.05 5.96
N ALA A 23 0.37 3.74 5.39
CA ALA A 23 1.28 4.62 6.09
C ALA A 23 1.61 5.85 5.25
N GLY A 24 2.06 6.91 5.90
CA GLY A 24 2.84 7.95 5.23
C GLY A 24 4.33 7.60 5.25
N ILE A 25 5.09 7.99 4.24
CA ILE A 25 6.54 8.16 4.33
C ILE A 25 6.83 9.63 4.03
N ARG A 26 7.48 10.32 4.97
CA ARG A 26 7.92 11.70 4.75
C ARG A 26 9.01 11.73 3.69
N LEU A 27 9.18 12.86 3.01
CA LEU A 27 10.24 12.99 2.00
C LEU A 27 11.67 12.85 2.60
N ALA A 28 11.82 13.00 3.91
CA ALA A 28 13.04 12.71 4.65
C ALA A 28 13.26 11.21 4.95
N GLY A 29 12.32 10.33 4.59
CA GLY A 29 12.38 8.89 4.86
C GLY A 29 11.78 8.43 6.19
N GLU A 30 11.13 9.32 6.95
CA GLU A 30 10.50 8.92 8.22
C GLU A 30 9.14 8.24 7.97
N PRO A 31 8.93 7.01 8.47
CA PRO A 31 7.64 6.33 8.35
C PRO A 31 6.62 6.91 9.33
N LEU A 32 5.37 6.95 8.89
CA LEU A 32 4.20 7.35 9.66
C LEU A 32 3.15 6.24 9.56
N PRO A 33 3.23 5.19 10.39
CA PRO A 33 2.17 4.21 10.51
C PRO A 33 0.80 4.88 10.73
N LEU A 34 -0.22 4.45 9.99
CA LEU A 34 -1.58 4.94 10.11
C LEU A 34 -2.51 3.81 10.53
N LEU A 35 -2.78 2.88 9.62
CA LEU A 35 -3.79 1.85 9.80
C LEU A 35 -3.27 0.50 9.32
N ARG A 36 -3.75 -0.56 9.97
CA ARG A 36 -3.61 -1.94 9.49
C ARG A 36 -4.96 -2.63 9.51
N SER A 37 -5.17 -3.62 8.65
CA SER A 37 -6.30 -4.55 8.79
C SER A 37 -5.96 -5.76 9.66
N GLU A 38 -7.01 -6.50 10.00
CA GLU A 38 -6.89 -7.87 10.48
C GLU A 38 -6.27 -8.78 9.40
N ALA A 39 -5.66 -9.90 9.81
CA ALA A 39 -5.30 -10.94 8.85
C ALA A 39 -6.56 -11.48 8.16
N GLY A 40 -6.45 -11.89 6.90
CA GLY A 40 -7.58 -12.39 6.14
C GLY A 40 -8.50 -11.30 5.59
N ASN A 41 -8.22 -10.00 5.78
CA ASN A 41 -9.10 -8.94 5.28
C ASN A 41 -9.26 -8.96 3.74
N LEU A 42 -8.26 -9.46 3.04
CA LEU A 42 -8.29 -9.64 1.58
C LEU A 42 -8.81 -11.03 1.16
N SER A 43 -9.09 -11.96 2.08
CA SER A 43 -9.54 -13.32 1.72
C SER A 43 -10.76 -13.41 0.80
N PRO A 44 -11.73 -12.47 0.78
CA PRO A 44 -12.90 -12.62 -0.08
C PRO A 44 -12.61 -12.61 -1.59
N TYR A 45 -11.42 -12.22 -2.06
CA TYR A 45 -11.09 -12.38 -3.47
C TYR A 45 -10.82 -13.85 -3.83
N GLN A 46 -10.42 -14.68 -2.87
CA GLN A 46 -9.97 -16.04 -3.14
C GLN A 46 -11.12 -16.90 -3.68
N GLY A 47 -10.85 -17.67 -4.73
CA GLY A 47 -11.85 -18.51 -5.39
C GLY A 47 -12.81 -17.77 -6.34
N LEU A 48 -12.77 -16.44 -6.42
CA LEU A 48 -13.54 -15.69 -7.40
C LEU A 48 -12.91 -15.77 -8.81
N PRO A 49 -13.71 -15.63 -9.88
CA PRO A 49 -13.19 -15.38 -11.24
C PRO A 49 -12.29 -14.15 -11.29
N LEU A 50 -11.30 -14.12 -12.20
CA LEU A 50 -10.29 -13.06 -12.27
C LEU A 50 -10.87 -11.64 -12.28
N ASP A 51 -11.90 -11.38 -13.08
CA ASP A 51 -12.49 -10.04 -13.16
C ASP A 51 -13.16 -9.60 -11.85
N GLU A 52 -13.73 -10.56 -11.11
CA GLU A 52 -14.27 -10.34 -9.77
C GLU A 52 -13.16 -10.14 -8.73
N GLN A 53 -12.04 -10.86 -8.84
CA GLN A 53 -10.85 -10.63 -8.01
C GLN A 53 -10.32 -9.20 -8.20
N VAL A 54 -10.16 -8.79 -9.46
CA VAL A 54 -9.73 -7.43 -9.83
C VAL A 54 -10.71 -6.40 -9.26
N SER A 55 -12.02 -6.60 -9.47
CA SER A 55 -13.07 -5.71 -8.97
C SER A 55 -13.02 -5.58 -7.44
N PHE A 56 -12.93 -6.71 -6.72
CA PHE A 56 -12.84 -6.74 -5.27
C PHE A 56 -11.61 -5.99 -4.76
N LEU A 57 -10.42 -6.31 -5.29
CA LEU A 57 -9.16 -5.70 -4.84
C LEU A 57 -9.15 -4.20 -5.13
N ARG A 58 -9.62 -3.77 -6.29
CA ARG A 58 -9.78 -2.34 -6.61
C ARG A 58 -10.67 -1.64 -5.59
N HIS A 59 -11.87 -2.17 -5.33
CA HIS A 59 -12.79 -1.58 -4.38
C HIS A 59 -12.19 -1.52 -2.97
N ARG A 60 -11.59 -2.64 -2.52
CA ARG A 60 -10.98 -2.75 -1.19
C ARG A 60 -9.83 -1.78 -1.01
N LEU A 61 -8.88 -1.75 -1.95
CA LEU A 61 -7.69 -0.91 -1.89
C LEU A 61 -8.03 0.58 -2.07
N SER A 62 -9.02 0.94 -2.89
CA SER A 62 -9.54 2.32 -2.93
C SER A 62 -10.05 2.77 -1.55
N GLY A 63 -10.75 1.90 -0.83
CA GLY A 63 -11.16 2.17 0.54
C GLY A 63 -9.97 2.32 1.51
N VAL A 64 -8.87 1.60 1.29
CA VAL A 64 -7.62 1.76 2.07
C VAL A 64 -7.01 3.14 1.82
N LEU A 65 -6.93 3.55 0.55
CA LEU A 65 -6.41 4.87 0.17
C LEU A 65 -7.22 6.00 0.79
N GLN A 66 -8.55 5.93 0.73
CA GLN A 66 -9.43 6.92 1.35
C GLN A 66 -9.12 7.08 2.85
N ARG A 67 -9.08 5.96 3.59
CA ARG A 67 -8.77 5.99 5.02
C ARG A 67 -7.35 6.52 5.31
N GLY A 68 -6.38 6.17 4.48
CA GLY A 68 -5.03 6.70 4.57
C GLY A 68 -4.97 8.21 4.37
N CYS A 69 -5.65 8.72 3.34
CA CYS A 69 -5.80 10.16 3.09
C CYS A 69 -6.44 10.89 4.27
N ASP A 70 -7.51 10.33 4.84
CA ASP A 70 -8.21 10.92 5.99
C ASP A 70 -7.28 11.05 7.21
N ARG A 71 -6.49 10.01 7.48
CA ARG A 71 -5.51 10.00 8.59
C ARG A 71 -4.35 10.96 8.36
N LEU A 72 -3.88 11.12 7.12
CA LEU A 72 -2.87 12.12 6.79
C LEU A 72 -3.41 13.55 6.92
N TRP A 73 -4.65 13.78 6.48
CA TRP A 73 -5.27 15.09 6.55
C TRP A 73 -5.38 15.60 7.98
N GLY A 74 -5.77 14.72 8.92
CA GLY A 74 -5.79 15.03 10.36
C GLY A 74 -4.41 15.29 10.98
N ARG A 75 -3.32 15.00 10.27
CA ARG A 75 -1.92 15.25 10.67
C ARG A 75 -1.25 16.35 9.84
N GLU A 76 -2.07 17.22 9.23
CA GLU A 76 -1.64 18.33 8.35
C GLU A 76 -0.75 17.89 7.16
N LYS A 77 -0.95 16.66 6.69
CA LYS A 77 -0.19 16.06 5.58
C LYS A 77 -1.06 15.83 4.36
N LYS A 78 -0.44 15.80 3.19
CA LYS A 78 -1.10 15.53 1.91
C LYS A 78 -0.28 14.52 1.09
N PRO A 79 -0.91 13.47 0.53
CA PRO A 79 -0.25 12.61 -0.43
C PRO A 79 0.24 13.40 -1.65
N CYS A 80 1.53 13.29 -1.96
CA CYS A 80 2.10 13.78 -3.22
C CYS A 80 2.24 12.66 -4.26
N GLN A 81 2.29 11.41 -3.81
CA GLN A 81 2.35 10.18 -4.61
C GLN A 81 1.71 9.04 -3.80
N ILE A 82 1.08 8.10 -4.50
CA ILE A 82 0.61 6.84 -3.93
C ILE A 82 1.54 5.72 -4.35
N VAL A 83 1.95 4.90 -3.38
CA VAL A 83 2.86 3.78 -3.56
C VAL A 83 2.19 2.51 -3.03
N PHE A 84 1.97 1.54 -3.89
CA PHE A 84 1.62 0.18 -3.46
C PHE A 84 2.87 -0.68 -3.44
N VAL A 85 3.02 -1.50 -2.42
CA VAL A 85 4.07 -2.53 -2.33
C VAL A 85 3.43 -3.83 -1.86
N ALA A 86 3.47 -4.87 -2.68
CA ALA A 86 3.10 -6.23 -2.27
C ALA A 86 4.35 -7.04 -1.93
N ASP A 87 4.29 -7.93 -0.94
CA ASP A 87 5.38 -8.85 -0.56
C ASP A 87 5.57 -10.04 -1.53
N GLY A 88 4.91 -9.99 -2.69
CA GLY A 88 4.95 -11.01 -3.71
C GLY A 88 3.69 -10.95 -4.60
N PRO A 89 3.53 -11.91 -5.52
CA PRO A 89 2.28 -12.09 -6.25
C PRO A 89 1.19 -12.64 -5.33
N PHE A 90 -0.08 -12.40 -5.66
CA PHE A 90 -1.21 -13.03 -4.97
C PHE A 90 -1.22 -14.54 -5.26
N ALA A 91 -0.64 -15.35 -4.36
CA ALA A 91 -0.28 -16.76 -4.59
C ALA A 91 -1.43 -17.71 -5.00
N GLN A 92 -2.69 -17.33 -4.74
CA GLN A 92 -3.90 -18.10 -5.10
C GLN A 92 -4.74 -17.44 -6.20
N ALA A 93 -4.15 -16.54 -6.96
CA ALA A 93 -4.80 -15.83 -8.06
C ALA A 93 -4.19 -16.19 -9.41
N ALA A 94 -4.86 -15.78 -10.49
CA ALA A 94 -4.23 -15.82 -11.81
C ALA A 94 -2.95 -14.96 -11.81
N PRO A 95 -1.89 -15.35 -12.53
CA PRO A 95 -0.63 -14.61 -12.58
C PRO A 95 -0.80 -13.14 -13.00
N GLU A 96 -1.82 -12.83 -13.80
CA GLU A 96 -2.07 -11.46 -14.25
C GLU A 96 -2.77 -10.57 -13.22
N LEU A 97 -3.25 -11.09 -12.08
CA LEU A 97 -4.06 -10.32 -11.13
C LEU A 97 -3.31 -9.08 -10.62
N THR A 98 -2.07 -9.26 -10.15
CA THR A 98 -1.25 -8.16 -9.64
C THR A 98 -1.11 -7.06 -10.68
N ARG A 99 -0.73 -7.42 -11.91
CA ARG A 99 -0.55 -6.49 -13.02
C ARG A 99 -1.85 -5.76 -13.36
N ARG A 100 -2.99 -6.46 -13.49
CA ARG A 100 -4.29 -5.83 -13.81
C ARG A 100 -4.73 -4.84 -12.73
N VAL A 101 -4.52 -5.17 -11.46
CA VAL A 101 -4.83 -4.25 -10.35
C VAL A 101 -3.89 -3.03 -10.38
N ALA A 102 -2.59 -3.25 -10.61
CA ALA A 102 -1.60 -2.18 -10.72
C ALA A 102 -1.91 -1.21 -11.86
N GLU A 103 -2.11 -1.73 -13.08
CA GLU A 103 -2.47 -0.95 -14.28
C GLU A 103 -3.73 -0.13 -14.04
N HIS A 104 -4.76 -0.73 -13.44
CA HIS A 104 -5.99 -0.01 -13.15
C HIS A 104 -5.76 1.23 -12.27
N PHE A 105 -4.99 1.11 -11.18
CA PHE A 105 -4.75 2.25 -10.30
C PHE A 105 -3.92 3.34 -11.00
N VAL A 106 -2.95 2.96 -11.81
CA VAL A 106 -2.10 3.90 -12.56
C VAL A 106 -2.90 4.64 -13.64
N GLU A 107 -3.76 3.94 -14.36
CA GLU A 107 -4.60 4.54 -15.40
C GLU A 107 -5.64 5.51 -14.83
N TRP A 108 -6.27 5.15 -13.71
CA TRP A 108 -7.44 5.88 -13.20
C TRP A 108 -7.10 6.96 -12.17
N MET A 109 -5.95 6.88 -11.48
CA MET A 109 -5.55 7.88 -10.49
C MET A 109 -4.37 8.72 -10.98
N THR A 110 -4.69 9.93 -11.45
CA THR A 110 -3.70 10.85 -12.03
C THR A 110 -3.18 11.90 -11.05
N ARG A 111 -3.89 12.17 -9.94
CA ARG A 111 -3.51 13.19 -8.94
C ARG A 111 -3.99 12.81 -7.51
N PRO A 112 -3.11 12.33 -6.63
CA PRO A 112 -1.70 11.99 -6.88
C PRO A 112 -1.56 10.79 -7.83
N THR A 113 -0.44 10.72 -8.54
CA THR A 113 -0.05 9.58 -9.37
C THR A 113 0.22 8.34 -8.52
N VAL A 114 0.15 7.17 -9.14
CA VAL A 114 0.36 5.87 -8.51
C VAL A 114 1.59 5.19 -9.09
N VAL A 115 2.31 4.49 -8.24
CA VAL A 115 3.26 3.46 -8.61
C VAL A 115 2.95 2.19 -7.82
N PHE A 116 3.11 1.04 -8.46
CA PHE A 116 2.88 -0.26 -7.85
C PHE A 116 4.14 -1.10 -7.95
N PHE A 117 4.58 -1.64 -6.82
CA PHE A 117 5.73 -2.53 -6.72
C PHE A 117 5.34 -3.89 -6.15
N THR A 118 6.10 -4.91 -6.54
CA THR A 118 6.22 -6.18 -5.82
C THR A 118 7.60 -6.27 -5.18
N CYS A 119 7.70 -7.03 -4.10
CA CYS A 119 8.95 -7.36 -3.42
C CYS A 119 9.12 -8.88 -3.48
N PRO A 120 9.80 -9.43 -4.51
CA PRO A 120 9.88 -10.88 -4.73
C PRO A 120 10.46 -11.67 -3.55
N ASP A 121 11.37 -11.05 -2.79
CA ASP A 121 11.99 -11.64 -1.59
C ASP A 121 11.11 -11.47 -0.32
N GLY A 122 9.90 -10.95 -0.48
CA GLY A 122 8.97 -10.65 0.59
C GLY A 122 9.41 -9.51 1.51
N PHE A 123 8.66 -9.31 2.59
CA PHE A 123 8.94 -8.28 3.61
C PHE A 123 9.91 -8.77 4.70
N ALA A 124 10.97 -9.47 4.31
CA ALA A 124 11.97 -9.99 5.24
C ALA A 124 12.58 -8.87 6.08
N ALA A 125 12.77 -9.14 7.38
CA ALA A 125 13.32 -8.17 8.31
C ALA A 125 14.84 -8.00 8.10
N GLY A 126 15.31 -6.75 8.10
CA GLY A 126 16.75 -6.43 8.19
C GLY A 126 17.48 -6.22 6.86
N GLY A 127 16.84 -6.43 5.71
CA GLY A 127 17.40 -6.15 4.38
C GLY A 127 16.81 -4.90 3.73
N LYS A 128 17.53 -4.33 2.74
CA LYS A 128 16.92 -3.35 1.83
C LYS A 128 15.98 -4.12 0.89
N PRO A 129 14.68 -3.82 0.86
CA PRO A 129 13.73 -4.52 0.00
C PRO A 129 14.07 -4.27 -1.47
N VAL A 130 14.05 -5.34 -2.27
CA VAL A 130 14.23 -5.27 -3.71
C VAL A 130 12.86 -5.09 -4.35
N LEU A 131 12.62 -3.89 -4.88
CA LEU A 131 11.34 -3.55 -5.50
C LEU A 131 11.39 -3.79 -7.01
N GLN A 132 10.43 -4.55 -7.51
CA GLN A 132 10.13 -4.68 -8.93
C GLN A 132 8.90 -3.84 -9.25
N THR A 133 9.00 -2.97 -10.26
CA THR A 133 7.87 -2.15 -10.70
C THR A 133 6.90 -3.01 -11.50
N GLU A 134 5.62 -3.02 -11.10
CA GLU A 134 4.52 -3.64 -11.86
C GLU A 134 3.85 -2.63 -12.79
N ALA A 135 3.62 -1.40 -12.30
CA ALA A 135 3.05 -0.32 -13.10
C ALA A 135 3.37 1.06 -12.51
N GLY A 136 3.32 2.08 -13.36
CA GLY A 136 3.48 3.48 -12.98
C GLY A 136 4.94 3.91 -12.84
N GLU A 137 5.13 5.18 -12.52
CA GLU A 137 6.44 5.81 -12.44
C GLU A 137 6.61 6.55 -11.12
N LEU A 138 7.85 6.62 -10.68
CA LEU A 138 8.26 7.34 -9.47
C LEU A 138 9.52 8.13 -9.80
N ASP A 139 9.49 9.45 -9.61
CA ASP A 139 10.68 10.26 -9.84
C ASP A 139 11.81 9.91 -8.85
N ALA A 140 13.03 10.32 -9.18
CA ALA A 140 14.22 9.95 -8.42
C ALA A 140 14.20 10.44 -6.96
N ALA A 141 13.64 11.63 -6.70
CA ALA A 141 13.59 12.20 -5.35
C ALA A 141 12.58 11.45 -4.46
N LEU A 142 11.39 11.16 -5.00
CA LEU A 142 10.40 10.34 -4.31
C LEU A 142 10.87 8.89 -4.15
N ARG A 143 11.62 8.36 -5.13
CA ARG A 143 12.26 7.04 -5.01
C ARG A 143 13.29 7.01 -3.90
N GLN A 144 14.10 8.06 -3.73
CA GLN A 144 15.05 8.15 -2.62
C GLN A 144 14.33 8.19 -1.26
N ALA A 145 13.23 8.95 -1.15
CA ALA A 145 12.42 8.97 0.05
C ALA A 145 11.80 7.59 0.37
N LEU A 146 11.30 6.88 -0.64
CA LEU A 146 10.79 5.53 -0.50
C LEU A 146 11.88 4.55 -0.06
N ASP A 147 13.04 4.56 -0.71
CA ASP A 147 14.16 3.68 -0.39
C ASP A 147 14.68 3.90 1.05
N ALA A 148 14.64 5.14 1.54
CA ALA A 148 15.00 5.47 2.92
C ALA A 148 13.93 5.06 3.94
N GLY A 149 12.64 5.26 3.61
CA GLY A 149 11.54 5.07 4.56
C GLY A 149 10.89 3.69 4.54
N LEU A 150 11.04 2.91 3.48
CA LEU A 150 10.45 1.57 3.40
C LEU A 150 11.08 0.59 4.41
N PRO A 151 12.42 0.50 4.60
CA PRO A 151 12.99 -0.37 5.62
C PRO A 151 12.48 -0.11 7.05
N PRO A 152 12.50 1.13 7.59
CA PRO A 152 11.95 1.38 8.92
C PRO A 152 10.43 1.22 8.97
N LEU A 153 9.69 1.43 7.86
CA LEU A 153 8.27 1.10 7.80
C LEU A 153 8.01 -0.40 7.92
N LEU A 154 8.80 -1.23 7.25
CA LEU A 154 8.74 -2.69 7.35
C LEU A 154 9.14 -3.17 8.75
N ALA A 155 10.05 -2.48 9.44
CA ALA A 155 10.35 -2.75 10.84
C ALA A 155 9.15 -2.41 11.75
N ALA A 156 8.48 -1.27 11.52
CA ALA A 156 7.28 -0.87 12.27
C ALA A 156 6.10 -1.84 12.05
N ARG A 157 6.01 -2.51 10.90
CA ARG A 157 5.02 -3.57 10.62
C ARG A 157 5.03 -4.68 11.69
N ALA A 158 6.21 -5.00 12.22
CA ALA A 158 6.40 -6.02 13.27
C ALA A 158 5.98 -5.53 14.68
N GLN A 159 5.51 -4.29 14.81
CA GLN A 159 5.07 -3.67 16.07
C GLN A 159 3.58 -3.36 16.00
N PRO A 160 2.68 -4.28 16.40
CA PRO A 160 1.23 -4.12 16.29
C PRO A 160 0.68 -2.80 16.85
N ASP A 161 1.26 -2.33 17.96
CA ASP A 161 0.83 -1.13 18.69
C ASP A 161 1.19 0.19 17.98
N ALA A 162 2.08 0.13 16.97
CA ALA A 162 2.37 1.28 16.12
C ALA A 162 1.22 1.63 15.15
N TRP A 163 0.21 0.74 15.02
CA TRP A 163 -0.83 0.85 14.01
C TRP A 163 -2.22 0.90 14.64
N GLU A 164 -3.06 1.80 14.14
CA GLU A 164 -4.50 1.74 14.42
C GLU A 164 -5.11 0.55 13.66
N LEU A 165 -5.93 -0.25 14.34
CA LEU A 165 -6.67 -1.33 13.69
C LEU A 165 -7.86 -0.72 12.93
N ALA A 166 -7.91 -0.96 11.62
CA ALA A 166 -9.02 -0.50 10.80
C ALA A 166 -10.29 -1.28 11.12
N PRO A 167 -11.44 -0.61 11.33
CA PRO A 167 -12.69 -1.29 11.62
C PRO A 167 -13.11 -2.16 10.44
N THR A 168 -13.23 -3.46 10.66
CA THR A 168 -13.88 -4.40 9.75
C THR A 168 -15.38 -4.20 9.86
N LYS A 169 -16.03 -3.72 8.79
CA LYS A 169 -17.49 -3.85 8.70
C LYS A 169 -17.79 -5.34 8.61
N THR A 170 -18.35 -5.92 9.66
CA THR A 170 -19.00 -7.23 9.58
C THR A 170 -20.10 -7.10 8.52
N PRO A 171 -20.10 -7.93 7.46
CA PRO A 171 -21.27 -7.98 6.59
C PRO A 171 -22.48 -8.36 7.46
N ALA A 172 -23.54 -7.55 7.36
CA ALA A 172 -24.84 -7.85 7.95
C ALA A 172 -25.49 -9.03 7.21
#